data_AF-A0A6M3LYI1-F1
#
_entry.id   AF-A0A6M3LYI1-F1
#
_cell.length_a   1.000
_cell.length_b   1.000
_cell.length_c   1.000
_cell.angle_alpha   90.00
_cell.angle_beta   90.00
_cell.angle_gamma   90.00
#
_symmetry.space_group_name_H-M   'P 1'
#
loop_
_entity.id
_entity.type
_entity.pdbx_description
1 polymer ?
#
loop_
_entity_poly.entity_id
_entity_poly.type
_entity_poly.pdbx_seq_one_letter_code
_entity_poly.pdbx_strand_id
1 'polypeptide(L)'
;MGYTTSFWGQVTIEPALNKKEIDYLRKFSESRRMLREKGEYYVDGTGMAGQGRDPDIIDFNAPPTEQPGLWCQWIPTEDGKALEWNEAEKFYAAEQWMWYLIQNFLKPDPVAKIRFPKQFSFLKGHTCNGEIDAQGEESDDRWRLLVKDNEVSVERAHWEWDAPQDVVNEALLIRYCYETNKQSKKCDACDTRFKCYTGSPEPKPKYGAWGDNSFWEA
;
A
#
# COMPACT_ATOMS: atom_id res chain seq x y z
N MET A 1 -2.91 22.74 2.17
CA MET A 1 -1.96 21.92 1.38
C MET A 1 -2.30 20.48 1.68
N GLY A 2 -2.49 19.63 0.68
CA GLY A 2 -2.84 18.23 0.93
C GLY A 2 -2.27 17.36 -0.17
N TYR A 3 -1.83 16.18 0.25
CA TYR A 3 -1.14 15.21 -0.58
C TYR A 3 -2.12 14.52 -1.51
N THR A 4 -1.88 14.52 -2.81
CA THR A 4 -2.69 13.75 -3.75
C THR A 4 -2.05 12.39 -4.02
N THR A 5 -2.81 11.33 -3.81
CA THR A 5 -2.43 9.97 -4.17
C THR A 5 -3.50 9.39 -5.07
N SER A 6 -3.07 8.71 -6.13
CA SER A 6 -3.94 7.93 -7.01
C SER A 6 -3.70 6.45 -6.78
N PHE A 7 -4.76 5.65 -6.88
CA PHE A 7 -4.73 4.21 -6.63
C PHE A 7 -5.32 3.45 -7.82
N TRP A 8 -4.73 2.30 -8.18
CA TRP A 8 -5.20 1.42 -9.25
C TRP A 8 -5.17 -0.04 -8.79
N GLY A 9 -6.27 -0.75 -9.02
CA GLY A 9 -6.45 -2.12 -8.55
C GLY A 9 -7.54 -2.21 -7.48
N GLN A 10 -7.71 -3.40 -6.94
CA GLN A 10 -8.75 -3.70 -5.96
C GLN A 10 -8.36 -4.89 -5.09
N VAL A 11 -8.99 -4.99 -3.93
CA VAL A 11 -8.87 -6.16 -3.04
C VAL A 11 -10.16 -6.96 -3.13
N THR A 12 -10.07 -8.15 -3.71
CA THR A 12 -11.20 -9.09 -3.82
C THR A 12 -11.60 -9.66 -2.46
N ILE A 13 -12.89 -10.00 -2.31
CA ILE A 13 -13.51 -10.48 -1.08
C ILE A 13 -14.29 -11.76 -1.41
N GLU A 14 -13.94 -12.87 -0.77
CA GLU A 14 -14.61 -14.16 -0.94
C GLU A 14 -14.98 -14.79 0.43
N PRO A 15 -16.24 -15.17 0.67
CA PRO A 15 -17.40 -14.96 -0.21
C PRO A 15 -17.76 -13.47 -0.37
N ALA A 16 -18.59 -13.14 -1.36
CA ALA A 16 -19.03 -11.76 -1.57
C ALA A 16 -19.78 -11.22 -0.33
N LEU A 17 -19.64 -9.91 -0.08
CA LEU A 17 -20.35 -9.20 0.97
C LEU A 17 -21.86 -9.32 0.82
N ASN A 18 -22.55 -9.49 1.95
CA ASN A 18 -24.00 -9.38 1.97
C ASN A 18 -24.44 -7.91 1.98
N LYS A 19 -25.71 -7.66 1.64
CA LYS A 19 -26.24 -6.30 1.54
C LYS A 19 -26.04 -5.44 2.79
N LYS A 20 -26.14 -6.00 4.00
CA LYS A 20 -25.92 -5.24 5.24
C LYS A 20 -24.45 -4.87 5.45
N GLU A 21 -23.52 -5.72 5.02
CA GLU A 21 -22.09 -5.42 5.04
C GLU A 21 -21.75 -4.28 4.08
N ILE A 22 -22.27 -4.35 2.84
CA ILE A 22 -22.11 -3.29 1.84
C ILE A 22 -22.68 -1.96 2.35
N ASP A 23 -23.94 -1.96 2.80
CA ASP A 23 -24.63 -0.75 3.28
C ASP A 23 -23.87 -0.14 4.49
N TYR A 24 -23.33 -0.97 5.40
CA TYR A 24 -22.57 -0.50 6.55
C TYR A 24 -21.20 0.08 6.15
N LEU A 25 -20.40 -0.66 5.37
CA LEU A 25 -19.06 -0.24 4.97
C LEU A 25 -19.08 1.00 4.07
N ARG A 26 -20.11 1.14 3.23
CA ARG A 26 -20.35 2.37 2.46
C ARG A 26 -20.54 3.57 3.37
N LYS A 27 -21.47 3.48 4.34
CA LYS A 27 -21.65 4.55 5.34
C LYS A 27 -20.38 4.80 6.17
N PHE A 28 -19.62 3.75 6.47
CA PHE A 28 -18.35 3.87 7.19
C PHE A 28 -17.34 4.73 6.39
N SER A 29 -17.19 4.46 5.09
CA SER A 29 -16.31 5.22 4.20
C SER A 29 -16.80 6.67 3.97
N GLU A 30 -18.11 6.85 3.81
CA GLU A 30 -18.74 8.15 3.52
C GLU A 30 -18.86 9.06 4.75
N SER A 31 -18.62 8.55 5.96
CA SER A 31 -18.72 9.33 7.20
C SER A 31 -17.36 9.70 7.75
N ARG A 32 -17.24 10.93 8.23
CA ARG A 32 -16.04 11.37 8.95
C ARG A 32 -15.92 10.65 10.28
N ARG A 33 -14.76 10.04 10.49
CA ARG A 33 -14.41 9.22 11.64
C ARG A 33 -13.96 10.08 12.82
N MET A 34 -14.90 10.71 13.51
CA MET A 34 -14.64 11.55 14.70
C MET A 34 -14.78 10.77 16.00
N LEU A 35 -14.06 11.17 17.05
CA LEU A 35 -14.20 10.61 18.39
C LEU A 35 -15.58 10.99 18.96
N ARG A 36 -16.37 9.96 19.31
CA ARG A 36 -17.77 10.09 19.73
C ARG A 36 -18.10 9.24 20.93
N GLU A 37 -19.04 9.68 21.75
CA GLU A 37 -19.60 8.90 22.87
C GLU A 37 -20.30 7.62 22.39
N LYS A 38 -20.90 7.66 21.19
CA LYS A 38 -21.56 6.50 20.55
C LYS A 38 -20.58 5.41 20.09
N GLY A 39 -19.28 5.66 20.17
CA GLY A 39 -18.23 4.68 19.92
C GLY A 39 -17.67 4.66 18.51
N GLU A 40 -16.58 3.89 18.35
CA GLU A 40 -15.72 3.87 17.16
C GLU A 40 -16.43 3.41 15.88
N TYR A 41 -17.51 2.64 15.99
CA TYR A 41 -18.23 2.05 14.85
C TYR A 41 -19.51 2.80 14.44
N TYR A 42 -19.77 3.97 15.02
CA TYR A 42 -20.94 4.77 14.66
C TYR A 42 -20.78 5.38 13.24
N VAL A 43 -21.81 5.26 12.40
CA VAL A 43 -21.78 5.70 10.98
C VAL A 43 -22.93 6.63 10.59
N ASP A 44 -23.86 6.92 11.50
CA ASP A 44 -25.07 7.71 11.22
C ASP A 44 -24.93 9.16 11.75
N GLY A 45 -23.77 9.80 11.52
CA GLY A 45 -23.56 11.21 11.86
C GLY A 45 -24.42 12.13 10.98
N THR A 46 -24.86 13.28 11.50
CA THR A 46 -25.65 14.24 10.70
C THR A 46 -24.76 15.07 9.78
N GLY A 47 -25.36 15.86 8.87
CA GLY A 47 -24.64 16.75 7.97
C GLY A 47 -23.94 16.06 6.81
N MET A 48 -23.28 16.86 5.96
CA MET A 48 -22.55 16.35 4.80
C MET A 48 -21.39 15.45 5.25
N ALA A 49 -21.36 14.21 4.76
CA ALA A 49 -20.36 13.20 5.12
C ALA A 49 -20.24 12.96 6.65
N GLY A 50 -21.34 13.08 7.40
CA GLY A 50 -21.37 12.83 8.84
C GLY A 50 -20.65 13.87 9.72
N GLN A 51 -20.37 15.07 9.17
CA GLN A 51 -19.62 16.15 9.83
C GLN A 51 -20.50 17.17 10.57
N GLY A 52 -21.77 16.85 10.79
CA GLY A 52 -22.68 17.67 11.58
C GLY A 52 -22.18 17.86 13.01
N ARG A 53 -22.65 18.91 13.67
CA ARG A 53 -22.33 19.19 15.08
C ARG A 53 -23.22 18.38 16.01
N ASP A 54 -23.13 17.06 15.91
CA ASP A 54 -23.88 16.16 16.76
C ASP A 54 -23.43 16.31 18.22
N PRO A 55 -24.36 16.24 19.20
CA PRO A 55 -24.02 16.43 20.61
C PRO A 55 -23.13 15.31 21.18
N ASP A 56 -23.05 14.15 20.53
CA ASP A 56 -22.20 13.03 20.96
C ASP A 56 -20.72 13.15 20.55
N ILE A 57 -20.33 14.21 19.83
CA ILE A 57 -18.95 14.42 19.40
C ILE A 57 -18.11 14.89 20.59
N ILE A 58 -17.08 14.11 20.91
CA ILE A 58 -16.11 14.43 21.98
C ILE A 58 -14.99 15.28 21.40
N ASP A 59 -14.42 14.87 20.26
CA ASP A 59 -13.42 15.64 19.54
C ASP A 59 -13.72 15.59 18.05
N PHE A 60 -13.95 16.78 17.48
CA PHE A 60 -14.25 16.93 16.08
C PHE A 60 -13.03 16.60 15.21
N ASN A 61 -11.79 16.81 15.66
CA ASN A 61 -10.59 16.67 14.83
C ASN A 61 -9.70 15.48 15.18
N ALA A 62 -10.12 14.64 16.12
CA ALA A 62 -9.46 13.38 16.44
C ALA A 62 -10.33 12.18 16.04
N PRO A 63 -9.76 11.13 15.44
CA PRO A 63 -10.46 9.87 15.25
C PRO A 63 -10.55 9.06 16.55
N PRO A 64 -11.40 8.03 16.61
CA PRO A 64 -11.28 7.00 17.63
C PRO A 64 -9.86 6.43 17.68
N THR A 65 -9.36 6.11 18.87
CA THR A 65 -7.95 5.75 19.11
C THR A 65 -7.40 4.67 18.18
N GLU A 66 -8.22 3.67 17.84
CA GLU A 66 -7.82 2.54 17.00
C GLU A 66 -7.98 2.79 15.50
N GLN A 67 -8.55 3.93 15.09
CA GLN A 67 -8.76 4.27 13.68
C GLN A 67 -7.57 5.07 13.11
N PRO A 68 -7.10 4.73 11.89
CA PRO A 68 -5.92 5.37 11.30
C PRO A 68 -6.06 6.88 11.04
N GLY A 69 -7.28 7.38 10.88
CA GLY A 69 -7.52 8.78 10.57
C GLY A 69 -9.00 9.16 10.58
N LEU A 70 -9.29 10.34 10.04
CA LEU A 70 -10.65 10.88 9.96
C LEU A 70 -11.44 10.40 8.74
N TRP A 71 -10.76 9.86 7.72
CA TRP A 71 -11.35 9.55 6.42
C TRP A 71 -10.83 8.21 5.93
N CYS A 72 -11.75 7.27 5.68
CA CYS A 72 -11.46 5.98 5.06
C CYS A 72 -12.03 5.99 3.64
N GLN A 73 -11.17 5.92 2.64
CA GLN A 73 -11.56 6.07 1.23
C GLN A 73 -11.55 4.75 0.46
N TRP A 74 -11.42 3.63 1.17
CA TRP A 74 -11.76 2.31 0.66
C TRP A 74 -13.28 2.09 0.78
N ILE A 75 -13.91 1.71 -0.32
CA ILE A 75 -15.34 1.47 -0.43
C ILE A 75 -15.59 0.08 -1.05
N PRO A 76 -16.62 -0.67 -0.62
CA PRO A 76 -16.98 -1.91 -1.31
C PRO A 76 -17.60 -1.63 -2.68
N THR A 77 -17.30 -2.49 -3.65
CA THR A 77 -17.99 -2.53 -4.95
C THR A 77 -19.48 -2.80 -4.76
N GLU A 78 -20.30 -2.41 -5.75
CA GLU A 78 -21.75 -2.59 -5.67
C GLU A 78 -22.18 -4.05 -5.55
N ASP A 79 -21.43 -4.97 -6.15
CA ASP A 79 -21.67 -6.41 -6.09
C ASP A 79 -21.05 -7.08 -4.85
N GLY A 80 -20.35 -6.32 -4.00
CA GLY A 80 -19.76 -6.79 -2.76
C GLY A 80 -18.55 -7.70 -2.92
N LYS A 81 -17.95 -7.78 -4.11
CA LYS A 81 -16.83 -8.69 -4.39
C LYS A 81 -15.45 -8.08 -4.21
N ALA A 82 -15.35 -6.77 -4.02
CA ALA A 82 -14.06 -6.13 -3.80
C ALA A 82 -14.16 -4.85 -2.96
N LEU A 83 -13.01 -4.40 -2.45
CA LEU A 83 -12.78 -3.03 -2.00
C LEU A 83 -11.98 -2.28 -3.08
N GLU A 84 -12.36 -1.04 -3.34
CA GLU A 84 -11.68 -0.12 -4.27
C GLU A 84 -11.56 1.29 -3.67
N TRP A 85 -10.71 2.12 -4.27
CA TRP A 85 -10.59 3.51 -3.88
C TRP A 85 -11.79 4.29 -4.39
N ASN A 86 -12.41 5.10 -3.54
CA ASN A 86 -13.57 5.92 -3.91
C ASN A 86 -13.24 7.20 -4.68
N GLU A 87 -12.02 7.32 -5.20
CA GLU A 87 -11.51 8.46 -5.98
C GLU A 87 -11.43 9.79 -5.23
N ALA A 88 -11.73 9.83 -3.93
CA ALA A 88 -11.57 11.06 -3.15
C ALA A 88 -10.10 11.38 -2.94
N GLU A 89 -9.74 12.66 -2.97
CA GLU A 89 -8.37 13.12 -2.73
C GLU A 89 -7.93 12.93 -1.27
N LYS A 90 -6.62 13.11 -0.99
CA LYS A 90 -6.04 13.19 0.37
C LYS A 90 -6.27 11.95 1.23
N PHE A 91 -6.07 10.78 0.63
CA PHE A 91 -6.21 9.52 1.34
C PHE A 91 -4.98 9.19 2.19
N TYR A 92 -4.93 9.77 3.39
CA TYR A 92 -3.88 9.46 4.36
C TYR A 92 -4.06 8.06 4.95
N ALA A 93 -2.93 7.40 5.21
CA ALA A 93 -2.86 6.10 5.89
C ALA A 93 -3.67 4.99 5.17
N ALA A 94 -3.60 4.97 3.84
CA ALA A 94 -4.39 4.06 3.01
C ALA A 94 -4.11 2.58 3.36
N GLU A 95 -2.85 2.21 3.62
CA GLU A 95 -2.48 0.86 4.03
C GLU A 95 -3.02 0.47 5.41
N GLN A 96 -2.99 1.39 6.37
CA GLN A 96 -3.52 1.17 7.72
C GLN A 96 -5.04 1.07 7.68
N TRP A 97 -5.71 1.82 6.80
CA TRP A 97 -7.15 1.72 6.58
C TRP A 97 -7.56 0.38 5.97
N MET A 98 -6.82 -0.11 4.98
CA MET A 98 -7.08 -1.44 4.40
C MET A 98 -6.97 -2.51 5.48
N TRP A 99 -5.88 -2.48 6.26
CA TRP A 99 -5.70 -3.38 7.39
C TRP A 99 -6.85 -3.25 8.40
N TYR A 100 -7.24 -2.02 8.76
CA TYR A 100 -8.33 -1.77 9.71
C TYR A 100 -9.65 -2.38 9.25
N LEU A 101 -10.05 -2.17 8.00
CA LEU A 101 -11.29 -2.74 7.46
C LEU A 101 -11.26 -4.27 7.50
N ILE A 102 -10.15 -4.87 7.09
CA ILE A 102 -10.00 -6.32 7.07
C ILE A 102 -10.11 -6.89 8.48
N GLN A 103 -9.37 -6.33 9.44
CA GLN A 103 -9.33 -6.86 10.80
C GLN A 103 -10.63 -6.64 11.57
N ASN A 104 -11.30 -5.50 11.36
CA ASN A 104 -12.47 -5.13 12.14
C ASN A 104 -13.79 -5.60 11.54
N PHE A 105 -13.87 -5.80 10.22
CA PHE A 105 -15.13 -6.12 9.56
C PHE A 105 -15.08 -7.34 8.64
N LEU A 106 -13.97 -7.59 7.94
CA LEU A 106 -13.98 -8.55 6.83
C LEU A 106 -13.47 -9.93 7.18
N LYS A 107 -12.37 -10.10 7.94
CA LYS A 107 -11.77 -11.41 8.19
C LYS A 107 -12.75 -12.38 8.89
N PRO A 108 -12.49 -13.71 8.91
CA PRO A 108 -13.44 -14.72 9.42
C PRO A 108 -14.00 -14.43 10.83
N ASP A 109 -13.12 -13.97 11.74
CA ASP A 109 -13.47 -13.57 13.11
C ASP A 109 -13.14 -12.08 13.31
N PRO A 110 -13.98 -11.17 12.79
CA PRO A 110 -13.67 -9.75 12.77
C PRO A 110 -13.82 -9.13 14.17
N VAL A 111 -12.93 -8.20 14.52
CA VAL A 111 -12.84 -7.61 15.87
C VAL A 111 -14.16 -6.98 16.30
N ALA A 112 -14.88 -6.29 15.40
CA ALA A 112 -16.16 -5.66 15.72
C ALA A 112 -17.22 -6.68 16.17
N LYS A 113 -17.27 -7.85 15.53
CA LYS A 113 -18.19 -8.94 15.90
C LYS A 113 -17.82 -9.59 17.22
N ILE A 114 -16.53 -9.75 17.50
CA ILE A 114 -16.06 -10.29 18.79
C ILE A 114 -16.45 -9.33 19.92
N ARG A 115 -16.20 -8.01 19.76
CA ARG A 115 -16.49 -7.00 20.77
C ARG A 115 -18.00 -6.76 20.95
N PHE A 116 -18.76 -6.73 19.85
CA PHE A 116 -20.18 -6.36 19.85
C PHE A 116 -21.03 -7.37 19.03
N PRO A 117 -21.17 -8.62 19.49
CA PRO A 117 -21.73 -9.73 18.71
C PRO A 117 -23.20 -9.53 18.29
N LYS A 118 -23.98 -8.82 19.10
CA LYS A 118 -25.38 -8.50 18.75
C LYS A 118 -25.46 -7.46 17.63
N GLN A 119 -24.67 -6.40 17.75
CA GLN A 119 -24.64 -5.28 16.79
C GLN A 119 -24.11 -5.74 15.42
N PHE A 120 -23.04 -6.53 15.41
CA PHE A 120 -22.38 -7.02 14.19
C PHE A 120 -22.70 -8.48 13.86
N SER A 121 -23.88 -8.95 14.27
CA SER A 121 -24.36 -10.30 13.94
C SER A 121 -24.50 -10.56 12.43
N PHE A 122 -24.55 -9.49 11.63
CA PHE A 122 -24.62 -9.55 10.16
C PHE A 122 -23.27 -9.78 9.46
N LEU A 123 -22.14 -9.63 10.16
CA LEU A 123 -20.81 -9.89 9.59
C LEU A 123 -20.62 -11.41 9.41
N LYS A 124 -20.24 -11.84 8.20
CA LYS A 124 -20.09 -13.25 7.84
C LYS A 124 -18.66 -13.76 7.90
N GLY A 125 -17.69 -12.88 7.70
CA GLY A 125 -16.28 -13.26 7.64
C GLY A 125 -15.91 -13.75 6.24
N HIS A 126 -14.76 -13.28 5.76
CA HIS A 126 -14.34 -13.31 4.36
C HIS A 126 -12.82 -13.45 4.26
N THR A 127 -12.35 -13.84 3.08
CA THR A 127 -10.94 -13.87 2.71
C THR A 127 -10.69 -12.77 1.69
N CYS A 128 -9.74 -11.90 1.99
CA CYS A 128 -9.38 -10.77 1.15
C CYS A 128 -8.05 -11.04 0.46
N ASN A 129 -7.99 -10.77 -0.85
CA ASN A 129 -6.76 -10.90 -1.66
C ASN A 129 -6.73 -9.84 -2.76
N GLY A 130 -5.57 -9.29 -3.06
CA GLY A 130 -5.40 -8.40 -4.21
C GLY A 130 -4.21 -7.48 -4.07
N GLU A 131 -4.04 -6.66 -5.10
CA GLU A 131 -2.95 -5.70 -5.20
C GLU A 131 -3.52 -4.36 -5.62
N ILE A 132 -3.01 -3.28 -5.01
CA ILE A 132 -3.34 -1.91 -5.37
C ILE A 132 -2.04 -1.15 -5.54
N ASP A 133 -1.80 -0.67 -6.75
CA ASP A 133 -0.72 0.26 -7.05
C ASP A 133 -1.11 1.67 -6.64
N ALA A 134 -0.16 2.41 -6.07
CA ALA A 134 -0.35 3.77 -5.61
C ALA A 134 0.77 4.69 -6.09
N GLN A 135 0.39 5.91 -6.43
CA GLN A 135 1.29 7.00 -6.84
C GLN A 135 0.93 8.25 -6.04
N GLY A 136 1.87 8.73 -5.23
CA GLY A 136 1.83 10.02 -4.55
C GLY A 136 2.23 11.19 -5.46
N GLU A 137 2.60 12.32 -4.86
CA GLU A 137 2.95 13.54 -5.60
C GLU A 137 4.33 13.47 -6.24
N GLU A 138 5.28 12.81 -5.57
CA GLU A 138 6.65 12.67 -6.05
C GLU A 138 6.79 11.42 -6.92
N SER A 139 7.64 11.49 -7.95
CA SER A 139 7.84 10.37 -8.88
C SER A 139 8.37 9.10 -8.21
N ASP A 140 9.05 9.26 -7.07
CA ASP A 140 9.56 8.18 -6.23
C ASP A 140 8.60 7.75 -5.12
N ASP A 141 7.52 8.49 -4.86
CA ASP A 141 6.47 8.05 -3.94
C ASP A 141 5.50 7.10 -4.64
N ARG A 142 6.02 5.92 -4.96
CA ARG A 142 5.27 4.81 -5.53
C ARG A 142 5.34 3.63 -4.59
N TRP A 143 4.19 3.01 -4.39
CA TRP A 143 4.12 1.80 -3.59
C TRP A 143 2.99 0.90 -4.08
N ARG A 144 3.11 -0.37 -3.73
CA ARG A 144 2.07 -1.37 -3.92
C ARG A 144 1.57 -1.82 -2.57
N LEU A 145 0.26 -1.74 -2.39
CA LEU A 145 -0.44 -2.40 -1.29
C LEU A 145 -0.76 -3.82 -1.73
N LEU A 146 -0.36 -4.80 -0.93
CA LEU A 146 -0.61 -6.21 -1.14
C LEU A 146 -1.50 -6.74 -0.03
N VAL A 147 -2.56 -7.47 -0.42
CA VAL A 147 -3.39 -8.23 0.51
C VAL A 147 -3.32 -9.70 0.13
N LYS A 148 -2.91 -10.54 1.06
CA LYS A 148 -2.87 -11.99 0.89
C LYS A 148 -3.43 -12.68 2.13
N ASP A 149 -4.48 -13.47 1.94
CA ASP A 149 -5.14 -14.23 3.02
C ASP A 149 -5.47 -13.34 4.24
N ASN A 150 -6.03 -12.15 3.99
CA ASN A 150 -6.33 -11.10 4.98
C ASN A 150 -5.12 -10.39 5.64
N GLU A 151 -3.89 -10.70 5.24
CA GLU A 151 -2.70 -9.99 5.68
C GLU A 151 -2.35 -8.85 4.72
N VAL A 152 -2.09 -7.66 5.27
CA VAL A 152 -1.77 -6.46 4.50
C VAL A 152 -0.28 -6.18 4.58
N SER A 153 0.36 -5.94 3.45
CA SER A 153 1.75 -5.52 3.35
C SER A 153 1.92 -4.43 2.29
N VAL A 154 3.05 -3.74 2.31
CA VAL A 154 3.35 -2.67 1.37
C VAL A 154 4.76 -2.85 0.82
N GLU A 155 4.88 -2.84 -0.49
CA GLU A 155 6.15 -2.76 -1.21
C GLU A 155 6.36 -1.33 -1.69
N ARG A 156 7.50 -0.71 -1.38
CA ARG A 156 7.82 0.65 -1.82
C ARG A 156 8.87 0.61 -2.92
N ALA A 157 8.68 1.43 -3.94
CA ALA A 157 9.74 1.67 -4.90
C ALA A 157 10.87 2.41 -4.19
N HIS A 158 12.08 1.84 -4.22
CA HIS A 158 13.28 2.58 -3.85
C HIS A 158 13.99 2.98 -5.12
N TRP A 159 14.17 4.29 -5.31
CA TRP A 159 15.08 4.80 -6.33
C TRP A 159 16.48 4.83 -5.74
N GLU A 160 17.34 3.95 -6.23
CA GLU A 160 18.77 4.13 -6.07
C GLU A 160 19.21 5.05 -7.21
N TRP A 161 19.59 6.29 -6.87
CA TRP A 161 20.46 7.02 -7.77
C TRP A 161 21.78 6.27 -7.77
N ASP A 162 22.15 5.70 -8.92
CA ASP A 162 23.56 5.66 -9.25
C ASP A 162 24.01 7.12 -9.09
N ALA A 163 24.70 7.44 -7.99
CA ALA A 163 25.60 8.59 -7.97
C ALA A 163 26.30 8.56 -9.32
N PRO A 164 26.55 9.71 -10.01
CA PRO A 164 27.34 9.67 -11.23
C PRO A 164 28.54 8.84 -10.86
N GLN A 165 28.61 7.62 -11.41
CA GLN A 165 29.80 6.84 -11.21
C GLN A 165 30.81 7.82 -11.77
N ASP A 166 31.76 8.25 -10.94
CA ASP A 166 33.05 8.56 -11.50
C ASP A 166 33.24 7.45 -12.51
N VAL A 167 33.19 7.78 -13.81
CA VAL A 167 33.42 6.79 -14.84
C VAL A 167 34.93 6.52 -14.79
N VAL A 168 35.43 6.08 -13.64
CA VAL A 168 36.35 4.97 -13.57
C VAL A 168 35.58 3.80 -14.16
N ASN A 169 35.53 3.81 -15.50
CA ASN A 169 35.26 2.64 -16.30
C ASN A 169 36.08 1.52 -15.68
N GLU A 170 35.46 0.65 -14.88
CA GLU A 170 36.13 -0.51 -14.32
C GLU A 170 36.66 -1.38 -15.47
N ALA A 171 36.03 -1.33 -16.63
CA ALA A 171 36.53 -1.88 -17.89
C ALA A 171 37.85 -1.23 -18.38
N LEU A 172 38.07 0.08 -18.19
CA LEU A 172 39.35 0.75 -18.46
C LEU A 172 40.39 0.40 -17.39
N LEU A 173 40.02 0.35 -16.10
CA LEU A 173 40.91 -0.04 -15.00
C LEU A 173 41.36 -1.50 -15.10
N ILE A 174 40.47 -2.42 -15.46
CA ILE A 174 40.79 -3.84 -15.69
C ILE A 174 41.67 -4.00 -16.93
N ARG A 175 41.39 -3.25 -18.01
CA ARG A 175 42.22 -3.28 -19.22
C ARG A 175 43.61 -2.65 -18.96
N TYR A 176 43.68 -1.59 -18.18
CA TYR A 176 44.93 -0.95 -17.76
C TYR A 176 45.74 -1.87 -16.83
N CYS A 177 45.11 -2.51 -15.83
CA CYS A 177 45.76 -3.50 -14.97
C CYS A 177 46.20 -4.76 -15.72
N TYR A 178 45.45 -5.21 -16.73
CA TYR A 178 45.81 -6.35 -17.59
C TYR A 178 47.00 -6.03 -18.52
N GLU A 179 46.99 -4.88 -19.19
CA GLU A 179 48.09 -4.42 -20.06
C GLU A 179 49.38 -4.19 -19.24
N THR A 180 49.25 -3.64 -18.03
CA THR A 180 50.39 -3.40 -17.12
C THR A 180 50.95 -4.71 -16.53
N ASN A 181 50.09 -5.66 -16.12
CA ASN A 181 50.53 -6.97 -15.60
C ASN A 181 51.00 -7.95 -16.68
N LYS A 182 50.57 -7.79 -17.94
CA LYS A 182 51.10 -8.60 -19.04
C LYS A 182 52.60 -8.34 -19.25
N GLN A 183 53.10 -7.18 -18.83
CA GLN A 183 54.50 -6.79 -18.94
C GLN A 183 55.27 -6.83 -17.61
N SER A 184 54.61 -6.72 -16.45
CA SER A 184 55.25 -6.85 -15.13
C SER A 184 55.04 -8.24 -14.52
N LYS A 185 56.12 -9.03 -14.37
CA LYS A 185 56.10 -10.33 -13.67
C LYS A 185 55.88 -10.25 -12.13
N LYS A 186 55.22 -9.21 -11.63
CA LYS A 186 54.90 -9.05 -10.20
C LYS A 186 53.67 -8.17 -10.01
N CYS A 187 52.71 -8.65 -9.23
CA CYS A 187 51.73 -7.80 -8.56
C CYS A 187 51.85 -8.12 -7.07
N ASP A 188 52.43 -7.19 -6.30
CA ASP A 188 52.55 -7.28 -4.84
C ASP A 188 51.29 -6.75 -4.11
N ALA A 189 50.15 -6.59 -4.83
CA ALA A 189 48.93 -5.97 -4.31
C ALA A 189 47.74 -6.93 -4.10
N CYS A 190 47.91 -8.24 -4.28
CA CYS A 190 46.86 -9.22 -3.99
C CYS A 190 47.01 -9.83 -2.59
N ASP A 191 46.53 -9.14 -1.56
CA ASP A 191 46.34 -9.76 -0.23
C ASP A 191 44.87 -9.78 0.21
N THR A 192 43.93 -9.64 -0.73
CA THR A 192 42.50 -9.83 -0.46
C THR A 192 41.94 -10.95 -1.31
N ARG A 193 41.47 -11.99 -0.60
CA ARG A 193 40.77 -13.16 -1.12
C ARG A 193 39.48 -12.75 -1.83
N PHE A 194 39.50 -12.60 -3.15
CA PHE A 194 38.30 -12.83 -3.95
C PHE A 194 38.63 -13.64 -5.20
N LYS A 195 37.95 -14.79 -5.30
CA LYS A 195 37.96 -15.68 -6.45
C LYS A 195 37.56 -14.89 -7.69
N CYS A 196 38.26 -15.12 -8.79
CA CYS A 196 37.82 -14.76 -10.13
C CYS A 196 36.38 -15.24 -10.34
N TYR A 197 35.43 -14.32 -10.49
CA TYR A 197 34.11 -14.69 -10.99
C TYR A 197 34.15 -14.61 -12.52
N THR A 198 34.18 -15.78 -13.14
CA THR A 198 34.06 -15.96 -14.59
C THR A 198 32.58 -16.13 -14.94
N GLY A 199 32.04 -15.15 -15.66
CA GLY A 199 30.94 -15.38 -16.60
C GLY A 199 29.51 -15.23 -16.06
N SER A 200 28.88 -14.11 -16.39
CA SER A 200 27.57 -14.00 -17.07
C SER A 200 27.32 -12.53 -17.43
N PRO A 201 26.57 -12.21 -18.50
CA PRO A 201 26.51 -10.84 -19.04
C PRO A 201 25.74 -9.87 -18.14
N GLU A 202 26.13 -8.59 -18.20
CA GLU A 202 25.47 -7.46 -17.53
C GLU A 202 23.96 -7.42 -17.80
N PRO A 203 23.12 -7.16 -16.80
CA PRO A 203 21.72 -6.82 -17.03
C PRO A 203 21.62 -5.46 -17.73
N LYS A 204 20.90 -5.40 -18.85
CA LYS A 204 20.57 -4.15 -19.55
C LYS A 204 19.27 -3.57 -19.01
N PRO A 205 19.18 -2.26 -18.71
CA PRO A 205 17.92 -1.62 -18.38
C PRO A 205 16.98 -1.64 -19.61
N LYS A 206 15.79 -2.22 -19.45
CA LYS A 206 14.70 -2.07 -20.42
C LYS A 206 13.98 -0.75 -20.15
N TYR A 207 14.40 0.31 -20.84
CA TYR A 207 13.56 1.50 -20.98
C TYR A 207 12.39 1.15 -21.93
N GLY A 208 11.19 1.02 -21.38
CA GLY A 208 9.93 1.02 -22.14
C GLY A 208 9.33 2.42 -22.14
N ALA A 209 8.93 2.90 -23.32
CA ALA A 209 8.31 4.22 -23.51
C ALA A 209 6.95 4.33 -22.80
N TRP A 210 6.60 5.56 -22.41
CA TRP A 210 5.30 5.90 -21.84
C TRP A 210 4.14 5.47 -22.76
N GLY A 211 3.24 4.63 -22.23
CA GLY A 211 1.91 4.44 -22.82
C GLY A 211 1.57 3.06 -23.38
N ASP A 212 2.28 1.97 -23.06
CA ASP A 212 1.82 0.63 -23.45
C ASP A 212 2.04 -0.42 -22.34
N ASN A 213 0.91 -0.96 -21.88
CA ASN A 213 0.63 -2.24 -21.20
C ASN A 213 1.57 -2.77 -20.08
N SER A 214 0.99 -2.85 -18.87
CA SER A 214 1.32 -3.78 -17.77
C SER A 214 2.81 -4.06 -17.53
N PHE A 215 3.42 -3.34 -16.59
CA PHE A 215 4.80 -3.57 -16.15
C PHE A 215 5.00 -4.81 -15.26
N TRP A 216 4.00 -5.69 -15.17
CA TRP A 216 4.09 -6.98 -14.49
C TRP A 216 3.55 -8.07 -15.41
N GLU A 217 4.44 -8.76 -16.13
CA GLU A 217 4.13 -10.07 -16.71
C GLU A 217 5.16 -11.11 -16.28
N ALA A 218 4.61 -12.20 -15.74
CA ALA A 218 5.14 -13.54 -15.39
C ALA A 218 6.29 -13.67 -14.38
#